data_AF-A0A1I7ZRY9-F1
#
_entry.id   AF-A0A1I7ZRY9-F1
#
_cell.length_a   1.000
_cell.length_b   1.000
_cell.length_c   1.000
_cell.angle_alpha   90.00
_cell.angle_beta   90.00
_cell.angle_gamma   90.00
#
_symmetry.space_group_name_H-M   'P 1'
#
loop_
_entity.id
_entity.type
_entity.pdbx_description
1 polymer ?
#
loop_
_entity_poly.entity_id
_entity_poly.type
_entity_poly.pdbx_seq_one_letter_code
_entity_poly.pdbx_strand_id
1 'polypeptide(L)'
;MLYTEWLTLKAALPTSCFVIAFAPGLAFFLKFVAKDSLRVILVVMAAFVWMLSLLLSSIIRFGMVYVIDSFLLETFISIALQEASRLVLFILIKQAQKGLKTLSEENTKIAGIDSLYRSRHMLSMVCGLGMGAIAALFLLLNLIAGLYEGGTMGLPATIPHLKERMAVKLSVDDRFFPITYSASCGILTLLHMAWTLLFWDSCHKYGTHGSSWWFGMVIAVSSHYLVSGLSFFNQLGTRVVILGLQFLVLLANILCCSYIVRDGRGGIFGCGGDDSAVESVRSENGDVHVEQRNLSL
;
A
#
# COMPACT_ATOMS: atom_id res chain seq x y z
N MET A 1 28.59 -32.34 1.12
CA MET A 1 27.53 -32.53 0.10
C MET A 1 26.16 -32.71 0.75
N LEU A 2 25.93 -33.70 1.61
CA LEU A 2 24.64 -33.87 2.34
C LEU A 2 24.27 -32.68 3.25
N TYR A 3 25.23 -32.08 3.96
CA TYR A 3 24.95 -30.95 4.86
C TYR A 3 24.57 -29.66 4.11
N THR A 4 25.21 -29.41 2.96
CA THR A 4 24.90 -28.30 2.06
C THR A 4 23.54 -28.47 1.39
N GLU A 5 23.19 -29.69 0.94
CA GLU A 5 21.86 -30.04 0.40
C GLU A 5 20.75 -29.89 1.46
N TRP A 6 21.06 -30.25 2.71
CA TRP A 6 20.12 -30.13 3.82
C TRP A 6 19.88 -28.66 4.23
N LEU A 7 20.94 -27.84 4.20
CA LEU A 7 20.83 -26.39 4.42
C LEU A 7 20.06 -25.70 3.29
N THR A 8 20.29 -26.09 2.02
CA THR A 8 19.55 -25.52 0.88
C THR A 8 18.08 -25.91 0.91
N LEU A 9 17.75 -27.17 1.25
CA LEU A 9 16.35 -27.61 1.42
C LEU A 9 15.63 -26.90 2.56
N LYS A 10 16.30 -26.67 3.69
CA LYS A 10 15.73 -25.93 4.83
C LYS A 10 15.48 -24.47 4.52
N ALA A 11 16.37 -23.83 3.77
CA ALA A 11 16.21 -22.43 3.38
C ALA A 11 15.21 -22.26 2.21
N ALA A 12 15.02 -23.27 1.37
CA ALA A 12 14.22 -23.14 0.15
C ALA A 12 12.78 -22.67 0.40
N LEU A 13 12.07 -23.27 1.37
CA LEU A 13 10.69 -22.92 1.68
C LEU A 13 10.55 -21.48 2.25
N PRO A 14 11.27 -21.08 3.33
CA PRO A 14 11.17 -19.71 3.84
C PRO A 14 11.63 -18.67 2.83
N THR A 15 12.69 -18.94 2.04
CA THR A 15 13.11 -18.04 0.95
C THR A 15 12.03 -17.92 -0.12
N SER A 16 11.38 -19.02 -0.52
CA SER A 16 10.28 -18.97 -1.49
C SER A 16 9.09 -18.16 -0.96
N CYS A 17 8.73 -18.35 0.31
CA CYS A 17 7.69 -17.57 0.98
C CYS A 17 8.01 -16.06 0.97
N PHE A 18 9.26 -15.70 1.30
CA PHE A 18 9.72 -14.31 1.25
C PHE A 18 9.62 -13.71 -0.15
N VAL A 19 10.09 -14.44 -1.17
CA VAL A 19 10.03 -13.99 -2.57
C VAL A 19 8.58 -13.84 -3.01
N ILE A 20 7.68 -14.78 -2.71
CA ILE A 20 6.26 -14.70 -3.09
C ILE A 20 5.59 -13.46 -2.45
N ALA A 21 5.84 -13.21 -1.17
CA ALA A 21 5.23 -12.09 -0.47
C ALA A 21 5.72 -10.72 -0.99
N PHE A 22 7.02 -10.58 -1.24
CA PHE A 22 7.63 -9.29 -1.58
C PHE A 22 7.85 -9.03 -3.06
N ALA A 23 7.82 -10.05 -3.93
CA ALA A 23 7.98 -9.90 -5.37
C ALA A 23 7.14 -8.79 -6.00
N PRO A 24 5.80 -8.69 -5.75
CA PRO A 24 5.01 -7.62 -6.34
C PRO A 24 5.47 -6.23 -5.86
N GLY A 25 5.69 -6.06 -4.55
CA GLY A 25 6.14 -4.79 -3.99
C GLY A 25 7.53 -4.39 -4.48
N LEU A 26 8.46 -5.33 -4.57
CA LEU A 26 9.82 -5.12 -5.06
C LEU A 26 9.84 -4.75 -6.55
N ALA A 27 8.98 -5.37 -7.36
CA ALA A 27 8.85 -5.01 -8.77
C ALA A 27 8.40 -3.55 -8.96
N PHE A 28 7.44 -3.08 -8.16
CA PHE A 28 7.04 -1.67 -8.16
C PHE A 28 8.14 -0.75 -7.62
N PHE A 29 8.81 -1.17 -6.55
CA PHE A 29 9.91 -0.40 -5.95
C PHE A 29 11.02 -0.15 -6.98
N LEU A 30 11.55 -1.21 -7.60
CA LEU A 30 12.66 -1.11 -8.57
C LEU A 30 12.25 -0.33 -9.82
N LYS A 31 11.03 -0.52 -10.34
CA LYS A 31 10.59 0.14 -11.58
C LYS A 31 10.18 1.61 -11.40
N PHE A 32 9.59 1.98 -10.27
CA PHE A 32 8.95 3.29 -10.09
C PHE A 32 9.55 4.12 -8.95
N VAL A 33 9.95 3.49 -7.85
CA VAL A 33 10.43 4.20 -6.64
C VAL A 33 11.92 4.49 -6.74
N ALA A 34 12.75 3.49 -7.06
CA ALA A 34 14.21 3.57 -7.03
C ALA A 34 14.82 4.61 -8.00
N LYS A 35 14.02 5.12 -8.94
CA LYS A 35 14.43 6.16 -9.91
C LYS A 35 14.54 7.55 -9.30
N ASP A 36 13.94 7.79 -8.13
CA ASP A 36 13.85 9.10 -7.51
C ASP A 36 13.99 8.94 -5.98
N SER A 37 15.05 9.50 -5.40
CA SER A 37 15.37 9.38 -3.98
C SER A 37 14.24 9.92 -3.08
N LEU A 38 13.49 10.91 -3.57
CA LEU A 38 12.34 11.46 -2.85
C LEU A 38 11.25 10.42 -2.66
N ARG A 39 11.02 9.56 -3.68
CA ARG A 39 10.05 8.45 -3.59
C ARG A 39 10.51 7.40 -2.58
N VAL A 40 11.81 7.12 -2.50
CA VAL A 40 12.37 6.21 -1.48
C VAL A 40 12.10 6.74 -0.07
N ILE A 41 12.35 8.03 0.17
CA ILE A 41 12.07 8.68 1.47
C ILE A 41 10.58 8.57 1.81
N LEU A 42 9.70 8.75 0.83
CA LEU A 42 8.24 8.63 1.01
C LEU A 42 7.78 7.21 1.38
N VAL A 43 8.40 6.17 0.80
CA VAL A 43 8.14 4.77 1.19
C VAL A 43 8.49 4.56 2.67
N VAL A 44 9.66 5.04 3.09
CA VAL A 44 10.15 4.89 4.48
C VAL A 44 9.27 5.65 5.46
N MET A 45 8.91 6.91 5.16
CA MET A 45 7.96 7.68 5.97
C MET A 45 6.61 6.98 6.11
N ALA A 46 6.08 6.44 5.00
CA ALA A 46 4.80 5.77 5.01
C ALA A 46 4.82 4.49 5.87
N ALA A 47 5.90 3.71 5.77
CA ALA A 47 6.11 2.55 6.62
C ALA A 47 6.20 2.93 8.11
N PHE A 48 6.91 4.00 8.44
CA PHE A 48 7.03 4.50 9.81
C PHE A 48 5.69 4.93 10.39
N VAL A 49 4.92 5.75 9.67
CA VAL A 49 3.60 6.23 10.12
C VAL A 49 2.63 5.04 10.30
N TRP A 50 2.71 4.03 9.44
CA TRP A 50 1.92 2.81 9.60
C TRP A 50 2.31 2.02 10.86
N MET A 51 3.61 1.86 11.15
CA MET A 51 4.07 1.20 12.38
C MET A 51 3.62 1.93 13.64
N LEU A 52 3.63 3.27 13.64
CA LEU A 52 3.09 4.06 14.74
C LEU A 52 1.61 3.75 14.99
N SER A 53 0.84 3.49 13.94
CA SER A 53 -0.58 3.12 14.09
C SER A 53 -0.76 1.76 14.78
N LEU A 54 0.08 0.77 14.45
CA LEU A 54 0.08 -0.51 15.17
C LEU A 54 0.57 -0.37 16.61
N LEU A 55 1.58 0.47 16.86
CA LEU A 55 2.06 0.74 18.21
C LEU A 55 0.94 1.34 19.08
N LEU A 56 0.23 2.35 18.57
CA LEU A 56 -0.93 2.93 19.24
C LEU A 56 -2.04 1.89 19.46
N SER A 57 -2.32 1.05 18.46
CA SER A 57 -3.28 -0.05 18.58
C SER A 57 -2.89 -1.02 19.72
N SER A 58 -1.61 -1.36 19.85
CA SER A 58 -1.10 -2.25 20.88
C SER A 58 -1.20 -1.62 22.28
N ILE A 59 -0.92 -0.32 22.42
CA ILE A 59 -1.06 0.42 23.69
C ILE A 59 -2.54 0.45 24.12
N ILE A 60 -3.44 0.70 23.17
CA ILE A 60 -4.88 0.68 23.42
C ILE A 60 -5.34 -0.71 23.86
N ARG A 61 -4.89 -1.78 23.19
CA ARG A 61 -5.18 -3.16 23.62
C ARG A 61 -4.65 -3.44 25.02
N PHE A 62 -3.42 -3.05 25.31
CA PHE A 62 -2.81 -3.23 26.63
C PHE A 62 -3.63 -2.57 27.74
N GLY A 63 -4.16 -1.37 27.51
CA GLY A 63 -5.04 -0.69 28.47
C GLY A 63 -6.43 -1.33 28.59
N MET A 64 -6.99 -1.85 27.50
CA MET A 64 -8.34 -2.44 27.48
C MET A 64 -8.40 -3.92 27.87
N VAL A 65 -7.25 -4.61 28.00
CA VAL A 65 -7.21 -6.07 28.24
C VAL A 65 -7.99 -6.49 29.48
N TYR A 66 -8.07 -5.63 30.48
CA TYR A 66 -8.77 -5.88 31.74
C TYR A 66 -10.28 -5.60 31.67
N VAL A 67 -10.77 -4.97 30.60
CA VAL A 67 -12.18 -4.54 30.46
C VAL A 67 -12.91 -5.35 29.39
N ILE A 68 -12.26 -5.57 28.23
CA ILE A 68 -12.87 -6.24 27.08
C ILE A 68 -11.88 -7.24 26.49
N ASP A 69 -12.24 -8.53 26.52
CA ASP A 69 -11.47 -9.59 25.86
C ASP A 69 -12.10 -9.99 24.53
N SER A 70 -12.02 -9.09 23.54
CA SER A 70 -12.52 -9.33 22.19
C SER A 70 -11.47 -8.98 21.15
N PHE A 71 -10.91 -10.03 20.53
CA PHE A 71 -9.97 -9.91 19.41
C PHE A 71 -10.59 -9.21 18.18
N LEU A 72 -11.91 -9.35 17.99
CA LEU A 72 -12.62 -8.66 16.92
C LEU A 72 -12.60 -7.14 17.10
N LEU A 73 -12.83 -6.67 18.33
CA LEU A 73 -12.79 -5.24 18.64
C LEU A 73 -11.36 -4.69 18.48
N GLU A 74 -10.37 -5.44 18.94
CA GLU A 74 -8.95 -5.09 18.76
C GLU A 74 -8.59 -4.93 17.28
N THR A 75 -8.99 -5.90 16.45
CA THR A 75 -8.75 -5.85 15.00
C THR A 75 -9.47 -4.65 14.37
N PHE A 76 -10.70 -4.36 14.79
CA PHE A 76 -11.46 -3.22 14.29
C PHE A 76 -10.77 -1.89 14.60
N ILE A 77 -10.34 -1.70 15.85
CA ILE A 77 -9.61 -0.50 16.28
C ILE A 77 -8.26 -0.38 15.56
N SER A 78 -7.56 -1.49 15.38
CA SER A 78 -6.30 -1.51 14.63
C SER A 78 -6.48 -1.03 13.19
N ILE A 79 -7.49 -1.53 12.50
CA ILE A 79 -7.81 -1.10 11.13
C ILE A 79 -8.17 0.39 11.11
N ALA A 80 -9.00 0.86 12.05
CA ALA A 80 -9.34 2.28 12.15
C ALA A 80 -8.10 3.18 12.33
N LEU A 81 -7.15 2.77 13.15
CA LEU A 81 -5.88 3.50 13.34
C LEU A 81 -4.99 3.46 12.10
N GLN A 82 -4.97 2.35 11.36
CA GLN A 82 -4.26 2.25 10.08
C GLN A 82 -4.89 3.16 9.01
N GLU A 83 -6.21 3.30 8.99
CA GLU A 83 -6.91 4.26 8.12
C GLU A 83 -6.63 5.71 8.55
N ALA A 84 -6.60 5.99 9.86
CA ALA A 84 -6.26 7.30 10.40
C ALA A 84 -4.80 7.69 10.06
N SER A 85 -3.86 6.75 10.15
CA SER A 85 -2.46 6.99 9.80
C SER A 85 -2.27 7.30 8.32
N ARG A 86 -3.11 6.75 7.45
CA ARG A 86 -3.17 7.11 6.03
C ARG A 86 -3.62 8.55 5.80
N LEU A 87 -4.57 9.04 6.59
CA LEU A 87 -4.97 10.45 6.58
C LEU A 87 -3.88 11.36 7.14
N VAL A 88 -3.23 10.97 8.25
CA VAL A 88 -2.09 11.72 8.81
C VAL A 88 -0.98 11.85 7.78
N LEU A 89 -0.62 10.76 7.09
CA LEU A 89 0.40 10.80 6.04
C LEU A 89 -0.02 11.73 4.89
N PHE A 90 -1.28 11.70 4.45
CA PHE A 90 -1.79 12.63 3.45
C PHE A 90 -1.57 14.09 3.86
N ILE A 91 -1.91 14.44 5.11
CA ILE A 91 -1.75 15.80 5.65
C ILE A 91 -0.27 16.19 5.71
N LEU A 92 0.59 15.30 6.22
CA LEU A 92 2.04 15.55 6.31
C LEU A 92 2.65 15.81 4.93
N ILE A 93 2.30 15.02 3.92
CA ILE A 93 2.82 15.24 2.57
C ILE A 93 2.26 16.53 1.96
N LYS A 94 0.99 16.87 2.20
CA LYS A 94 0.44 18.17 1.76
C LYS A 94 1.14 19.35 2.40
N GLN A 95 1.51 19.25 3.67
CA GLN A 95 2.28 20.28 4.37
C GLN A 95 3.70 20.37 3.81
N ALA A 96 4.37 19.23 3.60
CA ALA A 96 5.70 19.20 2.98
C ALA A 96 5.69 19.79 1.57
N GLN A 97 4.68 19.48 0.75
CA GLN A 97 4.49 20.05 -0.58
C GLN A 97 4.39 21.58 -0.56
N LYS A 98 3.62 22.14 0.38
CA LYS A 98 3.46 23.58 0.55
C LYS A 98 4.77 24.23 0.99
N GLY A 99 5.45 23.66 1.99
CA GLY A 99 6.72 24.19 2.49
C GLY A 99 7.81 24.18 1.41
N LEU A 100 7.93 23.08 0.66
CA LEU A 100 8.89 22.96 -0.43
C LEU A 100 8.61 23.93 -1.59
N LYS A 101 7.32 24.22 -1.86
CA LYS A 101 6.93 25.18 -2.89
C LYS A 101 7.44 26.59 -2.54
N THR A 102 7.19 27.05 -1.32
CA THR A 102 7.66 28.37 -0.85
C THR A 102 9.17 28.50 -0.96
N LEU A 103 9.92 27.47 -0.54
CA LEU A 103 11.39 27.49 -0.61
C LEU A 103 11.94 27.43 -2.05
N SER A 104 11.25 26.74 -2.96
CA SER A 104 11.67 26.64 -4.36
C SER A 104 11.34 27.87 -5.20
N GLU A 105 10.37 28.68 -4.79
CA GLU A 105 10.08 29.99 -5.41
C GLU A 105 11.15 31.03 -5.01
N GLU A 106 11.75 30.88 -3.84
CA GLU A 106 12.82 31.74 -3.33
C GLU A 106 14.23 31.34 -3.81
N ASN A 107 14.48 30.03 -4.00
CA ASN A 107 15.77 29.50 -4.46
C ASN A 107 15.57 28.59 -5.68
N THR A 108 16.25 28.92 -6.78
CA THR A 108 16.40 28.17 -8.05
C THR A 108 15.98 26.69 -8.02
N LYS A 109 15.08 26.31 -8.96
CA LYS A 109 14.49 24.99 -9.19
C LYS A 109 15.28 23.80 -8.60
N ILE A 110 14.83 23.29 -7.45
CA ILE A 110 15.38 22.08 -6.84
C ILE A 110 14.90 20.85 -7.62
N ALA A 111 15.84 20.08 -8.17
CA ALA A 111 15.54 18.86 -8.93
C ALA A 111 14.75 17.84 -8.08
N GLY A 112 13.61 17.38 -8.59
CA GLY A 112 12.74 16.38 -7.94
C GLY A 112 11.41 16.92 -7.40
N ILE A 113 11.29 18.23 -7.15
CA ILE A 113 10.03 18.84 -6.67
C ILE A 113 8.94 18.80 -7.75
N ASP A 114 9.31 19.01 -9.01
CA ASP A 114 8.38 18.94 -10.15
C ASP A 114 7.76 17.53 -10.31
N SER A 115 8.53 16.47 -10.02
CA SER A 115 8.09 15.05 -10.00
C SER A 115 7.03 14.82 -8.92
N LEU A 116 7.22 15.43 -7.75
CA LEU A 116 6.33 15.25 -6.60
C LEU A 116 5.00 16.02 -6.76
N TYR A 117 5.01 17.15 -7.47
CA TYR A 117 3.79 17.94 -7.73
C TYR A 117 2.99 17.40 -8.92
N ARG A 118 3.66 16.91 -9.97
CA ARG A 118 3.01 16.53 -11.24
C ARG A 118 2.25 15.20 -11.20
N SER A 119 2.40 14.38 -10.16
CA SER A 119 1.71 13.08 -10.10
C SER A 119 1.21 12.69 -8.71
N ARG A 120 0.05 13.26 -8.31
CA ARG A 120 -0.67 12.92 -7.07
C ARG A 120 -0.95 11.42 -6.91
N HIS A 121 -1.24 10.73 -8.03
CA HIS A 121 -1.53 9.29 -8.01
C HIS A 121 -0.26 8.44 -7.88
N MET A 122 0.88 8.90 -8.41
CA MET A 122 2.16 8.22 -8.17
C MET A 122 2.54 8.32 -6.70
N LEU A 123 2.42 9.52 -6.12
CA LEU A 123 2.72 9.76 -4.72
C LEU A 123 1.89 8.85 -3.78
N SER A 124 0.58 8.73 -4.01
CA SER A 124 -0.27 7.85 -3.21
C SER A 124 0.07 6.37 -3.39
N MET A 125 0.44 5.92 -4.61
CA MET A 125 0.92 4.55 -4.83
C MET A 125 2.23 4.26 -4.09
N VAL A 126 3.16 5.21 -4.07
CA VAL A 126 4.45 5.07 -3.36
C VAL A 126 4.24 4.97 -1.85
N CYS A 127 3.41 5.84 -1.28
CA CYS A 127 3.08 5.76 0.14
C CYS A 127 2.34 4.47 0.49
N GLY A 128 1.37 4.06 -0.33
CA GLY A 128 0.65 2.80 -0.12
C GLY A 128 1.54 1.57 -0.24
N LEU A 129 2.55 1.60 -1.11
CA LEU A 129 3.56 0.55 -1.21
C LEU A 129 4.36 0.44 0.10
N GLY A 130 4.76 1.56 0.70
CA GLY A 130 5.46 1.57 1.99
C GLY A 130 4.63 0.98 3.13
N MET A 131 3.36 1.41 3.26
CA MET A 131 2.41 0.83 4.23
C MET A 131 2.22 -0.68 4.01
N GLY A 132 2.03 -1.08 2.76
CA GLY A 132 1.79 -2.48 2.40
C GLY A 132 3.01 -3.39 2.57
N ALA A 133 4.21 -2.89 2.33
CA ALA A 133 5.44 -3.64 2.50
C ALA A 133 5.73 -3.92 3.97
N ILE A 134 5.59 -2.92 4.85
CA ILE A 134 5.80 -3.12 6.29
C ILE A 134 4.69 -3.99 6.90
N ALA A 135 3.45 -3.88 6.43
CA ALA A 135 2.36 -4.76 6.84
C ALA A 135 2.64 -6.23 6.48
N ALA A 136 3.05 -6.49 5.23
CA ALA A 136 3.47 -7.82 4.81
C ALA A 136 4.65 -8.35 5.63
N LEU A 137 5.62 -7.50 5.97
CA LEU A 137 6.76 -7.89 6.81
C LEU A 137 6.32 -8.32 8.20
N PHE A 138 5.48 -7.53 8.88
CA PHE A 138 4.96 -7.88 10.20
C PHE A 138 4.20 -9.21 10.21
N LEU A 139 3.41 -9.46 9.17
CA LEU A 139 2.69 -10.73 9.04
C LEU A 139 3.64 -11.90 8.76
N LEU A 140 4.66 -11.71 7.92
CA LEU A 140 5.50 -12.78 7.41
C LEU A 140 6.65 -13.18 8.34
N LEU A 141 7.18 -12.26 9.15
CA LEU A 141 8.36 -12.51 9.99
C LEU A 141 8.19 -13.72 10.93
N ASN A 142 7.04 -13.79 11.62
CA ASN A 142 6.76 -14.88 12.56
C ASN A 142 6.60 -16.23 11.85
N LEU A 143 6.05 -16.23 10.62
CA LEU A 143 5.96 -17.44 9.81
C LEU A 143 7.37 -17.92 9.41
N ILE A 144 8.20 -17.02 8.90
CA ILE A 144 9.54 -17.37 8.41
C ILE A 144 10.42 -17.90 9.53
N ALA A 145 10.37 -17.29 10.72
CA ALA A 145 11.12 -17.76 11.89
C ALA A 145 10.80 -19.23 12.22
N GLY A 146 9.50 -19.59 12.29
CA GLY A 146 9.09 -20.97 12.56
C GLY A 146 9.49 -21.97 11.46
N LEU A 147 9.58 -21.53 10.20
CA LEU A 147 10.04 -22.37 9.09
C LEU A 147 11.55 -22.60 9.13
N TYR A 148 12.36 -21.58 9.49
CA TYR A 148 13.82 -21.72 9.62
C TYR A 148 14.21 -22.66 10.77
N GLU A 149 13.42 -22.71 11.84
CA GLU A 149 13.61 -23.63 12.95
C GLU A 149 13.35 -25.11 12.57
N GLY A 150 12.81 -25.37 11.37
CA GLY A 150 12.49 -26.71 10.89
C GLY A 150 11.11 -27.21 11.33
N GLY A 151 10.25 -26.32 11.83
CA GLY A 151 8.87 -26.64 12.14
C GLY A 151 8.07 -26.99 10.89
N THR A 152 7.42 -28.15 10.88
CA THR A 152 6.46 -28.53 9.84
C THR A 152 5.05 -28.18 10.30
N MET A 153 4.39 -27.30 9.53
CA MET A 153 3.02 -26.86 9.81
C MET A 153 2.06 -28.04 9.76
N GLY A 154 1.21 -28.19 10.78
CA GLY A 154 0.21 -29.27 10.87
C GLY A 154 0.60 -30.47 11.75
N LEU A 155 1.87 -30.60 12.14
CA LEU A 155 2.29 -31.66 13.08
C LEU A 155 1.56 -31.60 14.42
N PRO A 156 1.45 -30.44 15.11
CA PRO A 156 0.73 -30.39 16.39
C PRO A 156 -0.79 -30.59 16.25
N ALA A 157 -1.34 -30.51 15.03
CA ALA A 157 -2.76 -30.81 14.76
C ALA A 157 -3.05 -32.32 14.76
N THR A 158 -2.02 -33.17 14.67
CA THR A 158 -2.15 -34.63 14.81
C THR A 158 -2.28 -35.08 16.27
N ILE A 159 -1.97 -34.18 17.23
CA ILE A 159 -1.95 -34.47 18.66
C ILE A 159 -3.12 -33.74 19.35
N PRO A 160 -4.17 -34.45 19.82
CA PRO A 160 -5.41 -33.83 20.30
C PRO A 160 -5.23 -32.78 21.41
N HIS A 161 -4.34 -33.04 22.37
CA HIS A 161 -4.08 -32.14 23.50
C HIS A 161 -3.26 -30.89 23.12
N LEU A 162 -2.47 -30.96 22.04
CA LEU A 162 -1.76 -29.80 21.51
C LEU A 162 -2.65 -28.98 20.57
N LYS A 163 -3.57 -29.64 19.86
CA LYS A 163 -4.55 -29.00 18.96
C LYS A 163 -5.39 -27.93 19.66
N GLU A 164 -5.84 -28.17 20.89
CA GLU A 164 -6.65 -27.22 21.65
C GLU A 164 -5.86 -26.03 22.22
N ARG A 165 -4.54 -26.18 22.41
CA ARG A 165 -3.67 -25.11 22.92
C ARG A 165 -3.07 -24.21 21.83
N MET A 166 -3.23 -24.55 20.56
CA MET A 166 -2.67 -23.73 19.47
C MET A 166 -3.49 -22.46 19.26
N ALA A 167 -2.81 -21.31 19.30
CA ALA A 167 -3.39 -20.01 18.94
C ALA A 167 -3.88 -19.96 17.47
N VAL A 168 -3.26 -20.75 16.59
CA VAL A 168 -3.68 -20.94 15.20
C VAL A 168 -4.20 -22.37 15.05
N LYS A 169 -5.49 -22.52 14.71
CA LYS A 169 -6.07 -23.83 14.42
C LYS A 169 -5.55 -24.34 13.07
N LEU A 170 -4.51 -25.16 13.11
CA LEU A 170 -4.05 -25.90 11.94
C LEU A 170 -4.80 -27.24 11.81
N SER A 171 -5.02 -27.66 10.58
CA SER A 171 -5.48 -28.98 10.16
C SER A 171 -4.30 -29.83 9.70
N VAL A 172 -4.47 -31.15 9.72
CA VAL A 172 -3.44 -32.13 9.31
C VAL A 172 -3.10 -32.01 7.81
N ASP A 173 -3.99 -31.43 7.00
CA ASP A 173 -3.81 -31.27 5.54
C ASP A 173 -3.32 -29.85 5.12
N ASP A 174 -2.84 -29.03 6.06
CA ASP A 174 -2.43 -27.64 5.81
C ASP A 174 -1.06 -27.46 5.15
N ARG A 175 -0.67 -28.38 4.24
CA ARG A 175 0.66 -28.39 3.60
C ARG A 175 0.97 -27.10 2.82
N PHE A 176 -0.04 -26.44 2.28
CA PHE A 176 0.10 -25.21 1.49
C PHE A 176 0.00 -23.92 2.31
N PHE A 177 -0.12 -24.02 3.64
CA PHE A 177 -0.30 -22.84 4.50
C PHE A 177 0.78 -21.77 4.31
N PRO A 178 2.09 -22.07 4.34
CA PRO A 178 3.11 -21.03 4.20
C PRO A 178 3.02 -20.27 2.88
N ILE A 179 2.71 -20.98 1.79
CA ILE A 179 2.62 -20.40 0.45
C ILE A 179 1.38 -19.52 0.33
N THR A 180 0.21 -20.02 0.76
CA THR A 180 -1.05 -19.25 0.72
C THR A 180 -0.98 -18.00 1.60
N TYR A 181 -0.36 -18.10 2.78
CA TYR A 181 -0.13 -16.97 3.68
C TYR A 181 0.81 -15.93 3.06
N SER A 182 1.90 -16.38 2.44
CA SER A 182 2.84 -15.49 1.73
C SER A 182 2.20 -14.79 0.54
N ALA A 183 1.38 -15.51 -0.24
CA ALA A 183 0.63 -14.92 -1.34
C ALA A 183 -0.38 -13.87 -0.86
N SER A 184 -1.08 -14.14 0.26
CA SER A 184 -1.97 -13.17 0.91
C SER A 184 -1.21 -11.90 1.34
N CYS A 185 0.02 -12.03 1.86
CA CYS A 185 0.87 -10.87 2.18
C CYS A 185 1.18 -10.01 0.94
N GLY A 186 1.51 -10.64 -0.19
CA GLY A 186 1.75 -9.91 -1.45
C GLY A 186 0.49 -9.21 -1.98
N ILE A 187 -0.67 -9.86 -1.87
CA ILE A 187 -1.98 -9.25 -2.19
C ILE A 187 -2.26 -8.06 -1.26
N LEU A 188 -1.99 -8.19 0.04
CA LEU A 188 -2.15 -7.12 1.02
C LEU A 188 -1.26 -5.91 0.69
N THR A 189 -0.01 -6.14 0.26
CA THR A 189 0.85 -5.04 -0.20
C THR A 189 0.22 -4.27 -1.37
N LEU A 190 -0.32 -4.96 -2.36
CA LEU A 190 -0.99 -4.33 -3.51
C LEU A 190 -2.31 -3.66 -3.13
N LEU A 191 -3.06 -4.23 -2.18
CA LEU A 191 -4.27 -3.63 -1.63
C LEU A 191 -3.95 -2.31 -0.92
N HIS A 192 -2.90 -2.24 -0.09
CA HIS A 192 -2.49 -0.97 0.53
C HIS A 192 -2.12 0.10 -0.50
N MET A 193 -1.51 -0.27 -1.63
CA MET A 193 -1.30 0.65 -2.75
C MET A 193 -2.63 1.17 -3.31
N ALA A 194 -3.58 0.28 -3.59
CA ALA A 194 -4.88 0.64 -4.13
C ALA A 194 -5.71 1.48 -3.15
N TRP A 195 -5.82 1.05 -1.89
CA TRP A 195 -6.50 1.78 -0.83
C TRP A 195 -5.93 3.18 -0.62
N THR A 196 -4.61 3.32 -0.66
CA THR A 196 -3.98 4.64 -0.52
C THR A 196 -4.30 5.54 -1.71
N LEU A 197 -4.30 5.01 -2.94
CA LEU A 197 -4.70 5.75 -4.13
C LEU A 197 -6.16 6.22 -4.03
N LEU A 198 -7.10 5.31 -3.75
CA LEU A 198 -8.53 5.62 -3.65
C LEU A 198 -8.81 6.63 -2.53
N PHE A 199 -8.24 6.41 -1.35
CA PHE A 199 -8.42 7.28 -0.19
C PHE A 199 -7.89 8.69 -0.46
N TRP A 200 -6.68 8.79 -1.03
CA TRP A 200 -6.09 10.10 -1.28
C TRP A 200 -6.78 10.83 -2.43
N ASP A 201 -7.25 10.14 -3.46
CA ASP A 201 -8.08 10.77 -4.51
C ASP A 201 -9.36 11.39 -3.92
N SER A 202 -10.03 10.65 -3.04
CA SER A 202 -11.18 11.14 -2.27
C SER A 202 -10.86 12.38 -1.44
N CYS A 203 -9.73 12.39 -0.72
CA CYS A 203 -9.31 13.58 0.04
C CYS A 203 -9.03 14.80 -0.84
N HIS A 204 -8.56 14.62 -2.08
CA HIS A 204 -8.36 15.74 -3.01
C HIS A 204 -9.67 16.32 -3.54
N LYS A 205 -10.71 15.50 -3.69
CA LYS A 205 -12.05 15.93 -4.14
C LYS A 205 -12.89 16.55 -3.01
N TYR A 206 -12.40 16.50 -1.77
CA TYR A 206 -13.09 17.07 -0.61
C TYR A 206 -13.30 18.59 -0.79
N GLY A 207 -14.57 19.03 -0.71
CA GLY A 207 -14.94 20.44 -0.87
C GLY A 207 -15.30 20.87 -2.30
N THR A 208 -15.20 19.99 -3.31
CA THR A 208 -15.70 20.28 -4.66
C THR A 208 -17.21 20.00 -4.74
N HIS A 209 -18.01 21.03 -5.01
CA HIS A 209 -19.48 20.93 -5.09
C HIS A 209 -19.92 20.01 -6.24
N GLY A 210 -20.73 18.98 -5.95
CA GLY A 210 -21.27 18.05 -6.95
C GLY A 210 -20.44 16.79 -7.25
N SER A 211 -19.28 16.59 -6.60
CA SER A 211 -18.44 15.40 -6.79
C SER A 211 -18.71 14.32 -5.74
N SER A 212 -18.71 13.04 -6.16
CA SER A 212 -18.79 11.86 -5.26
C SER A 212 -17.45 11.63 -4.53
N TRP A 213 -17.04 12.61 -3.72
CA TRP A 213 -15.73 12.63 -3.06
C TRP A 213 -15.56 11.48 -2.06
N TRP A 214 -16.64 11.01 -1.44
CA TRP A 214 -16.60 9.99 -0.39
C TRP A 214 -16.52 8.56 -0.93
N PHE A 215 -16.85 8.32 -2.20
CA PHE A 215 -16.98 6.98 -2.76
C PHE A 215 -15.69 6.16 -2.73
N GLY A 216 -14.57 6.75 -3.19
CA GLY A 216 -13.25 6.08 -3.16
C GLY A 216 -12.79 5.74 -1.74
N MET A 217 -12.98 6.67 -0.80
CA MET A 217 -12.66 6.48 0.61
C MET A 217 -13.48 5.36 1.24
N VAL A 218 -14.80 5.31 0.98
CA VAL A 218 -15.66 4.23 1.50
C VAL A 218 -15.25 2.88 0.92
N ILE A 219 -14.92 2.79 -0.37
CA ILE A 219 -14.41 1.53 -0.97
C ILE A 219 -13.10 1.10 -0.30
N ALA A 220 -12.15 2.02 -0.12
CA ALA A 220 -10.87 1.70 0.50
C ALA A 220 -11.05 1.17 1.93
N VAL A 221 -11.78 1.90 2.77
CA VAL A 221 -12.01 1.54 4.18
C VAL A 221 -12.81 0.24 4.29
N SER A 222 -13.93 0.12 3.56
CA SER A 222 -14.79 -1.07 3.60
C SER A 222 -14.06 -2.32 3.11
N SER A 223 -13.27 -2.21 2.04
CA SER A 223 -12.52 -3.36 1.54
C SER A 223 -11.34 -3.75 2.43
N HIS A 224 -10.75 -2.82 3.19
CA HIS A 224 -9.77 -3.16 4.23
C HIS A 224 -10.43 -3.98 5.36
N TYR A 225 -11.57 -3.52 5.88
CA TYR A 225 -12.34 -4.32 6.85
C TYR A 225 -12.78 -5.67 6.28
N LEU A 226 -13.20 -5.72 5.00
CA LEU A 226 -13.60 -6.96 4.34
C LEU A 226 -12.45 -7.96 4.26
N VAL A 227 -11.26 -7.54 3.82
CA VAL A 227 -10.08 -8.44 3.68
C VAL A 227 -9.61 -8.95 5.05
N SER A 228 -9.64 -8.10 6.08
CA SER A 228 -9.38 -8.52 7.45
C SER A 228 -10.45 -9.48 7.98
N GLY A 229 -11.72 -9.21 7.68
CA GLY A 229 -12.87 -10.08 7.95
C GLY A 229 -12.74 -11.46 7.30
N LEU A 230 -12.41 -11.49 6.01
CA LEU A 230 -12.13 -12.72 5.25
C LEU A 230 -11.01 -13.54 5.89
N SER A 231 -10.00 -12.87 6.46
CA SER A 231 -8.86 -13.52 7.09
C SER A 231 -9.23 -14.30 8.36
N PHE A 232 -10.33 -13.96 9.05
CA PHE A 232 -10.83 -14.74 10.18
C PHE A 232 -11.29 -16.15 9.76
N PHE A 233 -11.86 -16.28 8.57
CA PHE A 233 -12.36 -17.55 8.05
C PHE A 233 -11.23 -18.51 7.64
N ASN A 234 -9.96 -18.08 7.66
CA ASN A 234 -8.81 -18.98 7.49
C ASN A 234 -8.74 -20.10 8.53
N GLN A 235 -9.41 -19.92 9.69
CA GLN A 235 -9.53 -20.94 10.73
C GLN A 235 -10.43 -22.12 10.33
N LEU A 236 -11.28 -21.97 9.31
CA LEU A 236 -12.20 -23.03 8.83
C LEU A 236 -11.54 -24.04 7.89
N GLY A 237 -10.24 -23.90 7.60
CA GLY A 237 -9.50 -24.78 6.68
C GLY A 237 -9.69 -24.46 5.19
N THR A 238 -10.52 -23.49 4.83
CA THR A 238 -10.80 -23.09 3.43
C THR A 238 -9.84 -22.01 2.90
N ARG A 239 -8.55 -22.12 3.18
CA ARG A 239 -7.56 -21.03 2.97
C ARG A 239 -7.36 -20.65 1.51
N VAL A 240 -7.41 -21.61 0.59
CA VAL A 240 -7.32 -21.35 -0.86
C VAL A 240 -8.51 -20.54 -1.35
N VAL A 241 -9.71 -20.80 -0.81
CA VAL A 241 -10.92 -20.04 -1.14
C VAL A 241 -10.79 -18.61 -0.63
N ILE A 242 -10.32 -18.41 0.59
CA ILE A 242 -10.09 -17.07 1.16
C ILE A 242 -9.06 -16.30 0.33
N LEU A 243 -7.95 -16.93 -0.06
CA LEU A 243 -6.96 -16.33 -0.95
C LEU A 243 -7.59 -15.89 -2.28
N GLY A 244 -8.43 -16.74 -2.88
CA GLY A 244 -9.18 -16.41 -4.09
C GLY A 244 -10.10 -15.20 -3.90
N LEU A 245 -10.81 -15.11 -2.78
CA LEU A 245 -11.66 -13.96 -2.45
C LEU A 245 -10.84 -12.68 -2.23
N GLN A 246 -9.71 -12.75 -1.54
CA GLN A 246 -8.79 -11.61 -1.37
C GLN A 246 -8.27 -11.11 -2.72
N PHE A 247 -7.94 -12.03 -3.63
CA PHE A 247 -7.53 -11.68 -4.99
C PHE A 247 -8.64 -10.99 -5.78
N LEU A 248 -9.90 -11.45 -5.65
CA LEU A 248 -11.05 -10.78 -6.28
C LEU A 248 -11.25 -9.36 -5.73
N VAL A 249 -11.11 -9.17 -4.41
CA VAL A 249 -11.18 -7.82 -3.79
C VAL A 249 -10.06 -6.92 -4.31
N LEU A 250 -8.85 -7.46 -4.50
CA LEU A 250 -7.75 -6.73 -5.12
C LEU A 250 -8.08 -6.31 -6.57
N LEU A 251 -8.59 -7.23 -7.39
CA LEU A 251 -8.98 -6.91 -8.78
C LEU A 251 -10.06 -5.82 -8.81
N ALA A 252 -11.08 -5.91 -7.96
CA ALA A 252 -12.11 -4.89 -7.85
C ALA A 252 -11.53 -3.52 -7.48
N ASN A 253 -10.64 -3.45 -6.49
CA ASN A 253 -9.97 -2.21 -6.10
C ASN A 253 -9.10 -1.64 -7.23
N ILE A 254 -8.36 -2.46 -7.97
CA ILE A 254 -7.56 -2.03 -9.12
C ILE A 254 -8.45 -1.48 -10.24
N LEU A 255 -9.60 -2.12 -10.51
CA LEU A 255 -10.58 -1.63 -11.48
C LEU A 255 -11.16 -0.27 -11.07
N CYS A 256 -11.49 -0.10 -9.79
CA CYS A 256 -11.93 1.18 -9.24
C CYS A 256 -10.83 2.26 -9.36
N CYS A 257 -9.58 1.94 -9.04
CA CYS A 257 -8.44 2.84 -9.24
C CYS A 257 -8.32 3.26 -10.71
N SER A 258 -8.44 2.30 -11.63
CA SER A 258 -8.36 2.54 -13.07
C SER A 258 -9.49 3.44 -13.57
N TYR A 259 -10.71 3.24 -13.07
CA TYR A 259 -11.85 4.11 -13.35
C TYR A 259 -11.60 5.55 -12.88
N ILE A 260 -11.14 5.72 -11.63
CA ILE A 260 -10.86 7.05 -11.06
C ILE A 260 -9.74 7.78 -11.81
N VAL A 261 -8.66 7.06 -12.19
CA VAL A 261 -7.56 7.65 -12.95
C VAL A 261 -8.02 8.05 -14.36
N ARG A 262 -8.97 7.31 -14.97
CA ARG A 262 -9.62 7.63 -16.26
C ARG A 262 -10.60 8.79 -16.17
N ASP A 263 -11.33 8.91 -15.07
CA ASP A 263 -12.27 10.01 -14.85
C ASP A 263 -11.52 11.34 -14.64
N GLY A 264 -10.36 11.29 -13.97
CA GLY A 264 -9.48 12.45 -13.77
C GLY A 264 -8.64 12.86 -14.98
N ARG A 265 -8.55 12.02 -16.02
CA ARG A 265 -7.91 12.31 -17.32
C ARG A 265 -8.87 11.86 -18.40
N GLY A 266 -9.72 12.76 -18.89
CA GLY A 266 -10.70 12.45 -19.94
C GLY A 266 -10.15 11.48 -20.99
N GLY A 267 -10.59 10.23 -20.94
CA GLY A 267 -10.30 9.19 -21.93
C GLY A 267 -8.86 8.65 -21.99
N ILE A 268 -8.73 7.33 -21.97
CA ILE A 268 -7.46 6.59 -22.13
C ILE A 268 -6.87 6.64 -23.57
N PHE A 269 -7.42 7.47 -24.46
CA PHE A 269 -6.90 7.77 -25.80
C PHE A 269 -7.08 9.26 -26.19
N GLY A 270 -6.91 10.18 -25.23
CA GLY A 270 -6.75 11.60 -25.55
C GLY A 270 -5.30 11.94 -25.94
N CYS A 271 -4.90 11.61 -27.16
CA CYS A 271 -3.93 12.47 -27.85
C CYS A 271 -4.69 13.75 -28.23
N GLY A 272 -4.27 14.89 -27.69
CA GLY A 272 -4.80 16.20 -28.07
C GLY A 272 -5.33 16.96 -26.85
N GLY A 273 -4.60 18.00 -26.45
CA GLY A 273 -5.17 18.98 -25.52
C GLY A 273 -4.21 19.86 -24.73
N ASP A 274 -2.88 19.67 -24.81
CA ASP A 274 -1.91 20.56 -24.13
C ASP A 274 -1.01 21.33 -25.10
N ASP A 275 -1.31 21.36 -26.40
CA ASP A 275 -0.60 22.22 -27.36
C ASP A 275 -1.12 23.67 -27.34
N SER A 276 -2.38 23.90 -26.94
CA SER A 276 -3.01 25.24 -26.96
C SER A 276 -2.36 26.23 -25.98
N ALA A 277 -1.84 25.75 -24.85
CA ALA A 277 -1.16 26.59 -23.85
C ALA A 277 0.31 26.89 -24.23
N VAL A 278 0.94 26.02 -25.04
CA VAL A 278 2.28 26.27 -25.57
C VAL A 278 2.22 27.19 -26.79
N GLU A 279 1.15 27.09 -27.59
CA GLU A 279 0.94 27.92 -28.77
C GLU A 279 0.51 29.35 -28.42
N SER A 280 -0.30 29.55 -27.36
CA SER A 280 -0.64 30.89 -26.89
C SER A 280 0.59 31.65 -26.35
N VAL A 281 1.46 30.97 -25.59
CA VAL A 281 2.70 31.56 -25.07
C VAL A 281 3.72 31.83 -26.17
N ARG A 282 3.73 31.02 -27.25
CA ARG A 282 4.60 31.24 -28.41
C ARG A 282 4.12 32.38 -29.31
N SER A 283 2.81 32.59 -29.42
CA SER A 283 2.23 33.76 -30.12
C SER A 283 2.53 35.04 -29.37
N GLU A 284 2.35 35.05 -28.04
CA GLU A 284 2.58 36.24 -27.20
C GLU A 284 4.07 36.67 -27.20
N ASN A 285 5.01 35.71 -27.11
CA ASN A 285 6.44 36.01 -27.20
C ASN A 285 6.91 36.35 -28.63
N GLY A 286 6.17 35.92 -29.65
CA GLY A 286 6.45 36.26 -31.06
C GLY A 286 6.13 37.72 -31.35
N ASP A 287 4.97 38.21 -30.88
CA ASP A 287 4.51 39.58 -31.09
C ASP A 287 5.36 40.60 -30.32
N VAL A 288 5.76 40.29 -29.08
CA VAL A 288 6.65 41.16 -28.27
C VAL A 288 8.02 41.36 -28.94
N HIS A 289 8.55 40.34 -29.61
CA HIS A 289 9.83 40.44 -30.31
C HIS A 289 9.76 41.22 -31.64
N VAL A 290 8.60 41.25 -32.30
CA VAL A 290 8.37 42.05 -33.51
C VAL A 290 8.17 43.51 -33.15
N GLU A 291 7.44 43.81 -32.07
CA GLU A 291 7.19 45.18 -31.62
C GLU A 291 8.47 45.87 -31.12
N GLN A 292 9.35 45.16 -30.40
CA GLN A 292 10.65 45.69 -29.99
C GLN A 292 11.62 45.94 -31.17
N ARG A 293 11.49 45.18 -32.27
CA ARG A 293 12.34 45.36 -33.46
C ARG A 293 11.88 46.55 -34.33
N ASN A 294 10.61 46.94 -34.26
CA ASN A 294 10.08 48.10 -34.99
C ASN A 294 10.26 49.44 -34.25
N LEU A 295 10.58 49.41 -32.95
CA LEU A 295 10.90 50.60 -32.14
C LEU A 295 12.41 50.95 -32.13
N SER A 296 13.24 50.19 -32.85
CA SER A 296 14.71 50.35 -32.91
C SER A 296 15.25 50.70 -34.30
N LEU A 297 14.38 51.15 -35.22
CA LEU A 297 14.71 51.79 -36.50
C LEU A 297 14.13 53.22 -36.52
#